data_AF-A0A1H4J568-F1
#
_entry.id   AF-A0A1H4J568-F1
#
_cell.length_a   1.000
_cell.length_b   1.000
_cell.length_c   1.000
_cell.angle_alpha   90.00
_cell.angle_beta   90.00
_cell.angle_gamma   90.00
#
_symmetry.space_group_name_H-M   'P 1'
#
loop_
_entity.id
_entity.type
_entity.pdbx_description
1 polymer ?
#
loop_
_entity_poly.entity_id
_entity_poly.type
_entity_poly.pdbx_seq_one_letter_code
_entity_poly.pdbx_strand_id
1 'polypeptide(L)'
;MDAAKRDGVGLALSGGGYRAMLFHAGALWRLNELGWLPKLTTVSSVSGGSIAAGVLAHAWNKLWFGEDGVAENFGKEVVQPIRKLARTNLDIPVTLKAMVIPWRSAGEELALRYAKHLFGDCRLADLDPAGPNFVFTATSLQDGSLWWFFRQPGAHGQIPLATAVAASSAFPPMLSPVVIPDPHAPGRKIVLSDAGVYDNLGLDPIENQRATVLVSDAGKKMKHEAKPRHNWPMQLLRVLTVMDNQVRELRTGSLLKSYEDKTFAGTYWATYSDIENFELPDALPAPVARTRKLAETKTRLTRLPEKVQDNLINWGYAVCDAGMRRWVCPGTELSPRFPYPDSGVG
;
A
#
# COMPACT_ATOMS: atom_id res chain seq x y z
N MET A 1 -0.04 -32.24 -0.09
CA MET A 1 -1.01 -31.25 -0.58
C MET A 1 -0.65 -31.00 -2.02
N ASP A 2 -1.50 -31.40 -2.95
CA ASP A 2 -1.29 -31.05 -4.36
C ASP A 2 -1.10 -29.54 -4.45
N ALA A 3 0.03 -29.10 -4.99
CA ALA A 3 0.28 -27.70 -5.24
C ALA A 3 -0.75 -27.25 -6.28
N ALA A 4 -1.86 -26.66 -5.81
CA ALA A 4 -2.80 -25.99 -6.68
C ALA A 4 -2.00 -25.10 -7.63
N LYS A 5 -2.23 -25.25 -8.94
CA LYS A 5 -1.48 -24.54 -9.96
C LYS A 5 -1.61 -23.03 -9.70
N ARG A 6 -0.52 -22.39 -9.27
CA ARG A 6 -0.45 -20.94 -9.08
C ARG A 6 -0.79 -20.25 -10.41
N ASP A 7 -1.60 -19.20 -10.36
CA ASP A 7 -2.04 -18.48 -11.56
C ASP A 7 -2.24 -16.98 -11.30
N GLY A 8 -2.10 -16.18 -12.36
CA GLY A 8 -2.29 -14.73 -12.33
C GLY A 8 -1.14 -13.94 -11.72
N VAL A 9 -1.34 -12.63 -11.66
CA VAL A 9 -0.36 -11.65 -11.17
C VAL A 9 -0.89 -10.98 -9.90
N GLY A 10 -0.21 -11.20 -8.78
CA GLY A 10 -0.46 -10.51 -7.52
C GLY A 10 0.40 -9.27 -7.38
N LEU A 11 -0.17 -8.17 -6.88
CA LEU A 11 0.56 -6.97 -6.47
C LEU A 11 0.34 -6.73 -4.98
N ALA A 12 1.42 -6.62 -4.21
CA ALA A 12 1.42 -6.24 -2.81
C ALA A 12 1.89 -4.78 -2.64
N LEU A 13 1.08 -3.97 -1.94
CA LEU A 13 1.38 -2.57 -1.60
C LEU A 13 1.45 -2.40 -0.08
N SER A 14 2.66 -2.25 0.46
CA SER A 14 2.90 -2.22 1.92
C SER A 14 2.46 -0.91 2.59
N GLY A 15 2.52 -0.87 3.93
CA GLY A 15 2.22 0.33 4.73
C GLY A 15 3.28 1.44 4.74
N GLY A 16 2.91 2.60 5.32
CA GLY A 16 3.81 3.76 5.50
C GLY A 16 3.17 5.16 5.37
N GLY A 17 1.85 5.27 5.57
CA GLY A 17 1.12 6.56 5.53
C GLY A 17 1.17 7.24 4.16
N TYR A 18 1.12 8.58 4.12
CA TYR A 18 1.14 9.32 2.85
C TYR A 18 2.42 9.13 2.04
N ARG A 19 3.54 8.85 2.71
CA ARG A 19 4.79 8.49 2.02
C ARG A 19 4.61 7.25 1.17
N ALA A 20 4.06 6.19 1.76
CA ALA A 20 3.77 4.94 1.05
C ALA A 20 2.74 5.16 -0.06
N MET A 21 1.64 5.84 0.24
CA MET A 21 0.61 6.18 -0.73
C MET A 21 1.19 6.84 -2.00
N LEU A 22 2.05 7.84 -1.84
CA LEU A 22 2.66 8.56 -2.98
C LEU A 22 3.73 7.74 -3.71
N PHE A 23 4.52 6.95 -2.98
CA PHE A 23 5.47 6.01 -3.57
C PHE A 23 4.74 4.95 -4.42
N HIS A 24 3.67 4.35 -3.89
CA HIS A 24 2.86 3.40 -4.64
C HIS A 24 2.12 4.04 -5.81
N ALA A 25 1.71 5.31 -5.72
CA ALA A 25 1.14 6.02 -6.87
C ALA A 25 2.13 6.09 -8.05
N GLY A 26 3.42 6.26 -7.78
CA GLY A 26 4.48 6.16 -8.80
C GLY A 26 4.65 4.77 -9.38
N ALA A 27 4.65 3.74 -8.52
CA ALA A 27 4.74 2.36 -8.97
C ALA A 27 3.53 1.96 -9.84
N LEU A 28 2.32 2.30 -9.42
CA LEU A 28 1.09 2.05 -10.17
C LEU A 28 1.08 2.82 -11.51
N TRP A 29 1.61 4.05 -11.53
CA TRP A 29 1.80 4.80 -12.77
C TRP A 29 2.69 4.03 -13.73
N ARG A 30 3.85 3.52 -13.26
CA ARG A 30 4.72 2.76 -14.15
C ARG A 30 4.09 1.44 -14.62
N LEU A 31 3.40 0.73 -13.74
CA LEU A 31 2.65 -0.47 -14.12
C LEU A 31 1.57 -0.19 -15.18
N ASN A 32 0.93 0.98 -15.12
CA ASN A 32 0.01 1.44 -16.15
C ASN A 32 0.70 1.62 -17.49
N GLU A 33 1.80 2.37 -17.54
CA GLU A 33 2.53 2.63 -18.79
C GLU A 33 3.16 1.38 -19.40
N LEU A 34 3.51 0.39 -18.58
CA LEU A 34 3.99 -0.91 -19.07
C LEU A 34 2.86 -1.82 -19.59
N GLY A 35 1.59 -1.41 -19.51
CA GLY A 35 0.43 -2.24 -19.86
C GLY A 35 0.22 -3.42 -18.90
N TRP A 36 0.72 -3.32 -17.67
CA TRP A 36 0.64 -4.38 -16.65
C TRP A 36 -0.54 -4.21 -15.70
N LEU A 37 -1.14 -3.03 -15.63
CA LEU A 37 -2.27 -2.77 -14.75
C LEU A 37 -3.45 -3.73 -15.02
N PRO A 38 -3.90 -3.97 -16.28
CA PRO A 38 -4.97 -4.94 -16.57
C PRO A 38 -4.58 -6.41 -16.37
N LYS A 39 -3.27 -6.71 -16.24
CA LYS A 39 -2.77 -8.08 -16.03
C LYS A 39 -2.82 -8.51 -14.56
N LEU A 40 -3.02 -7.55 -13.65
CA LEU A 40 -3.18 -7.84 -12.23
C LEU A 40 -4.46 -8.65 -12.02
N THR A 41 -4.36 -9.75 -11.27
CA THR A 41 -5.51 -10.55 -10.84
C THR A 41 -5.85 -10.31 -9.38
N THR A 42 -4.89 -9.86 -8.56
CA THR A 42 -5.13 -9.49 -7.16
C THR A 42 -4.22 -8.34 -6.74
N VAL A 43 -4.78 -7.34 -6.07
CA VAL A 43 -4.04 -6.27 -5.43
C VAL A 43 -4.25 -6.38 -3.93
N SER A 44 -3.23 -6.82 -3.21
CA SER A 44 -3.19 -6.86 -1.75
C SER A 44 -2.56 -5.60 -1.21
N SER A 45 -3.11 -5.03 -0.14
CA SER A 45 -2.68 -3.74 0.35
C SER A 45 -2.79 -3.60 1.87
N VAL A 46 -1.82 -2.86 2.43
CA VAL A 46 -1.66 -2.60 3.85
C VAL A 46 -1.55 -1.09 4.07
N SER A 47 -2.33 -0.54 5.01
CA SER A 47 -2.14 0.82 5.52
C SER A 47 -2.06 1.90 4.43
N GLY A 48 -0.98 2.67 4.36
CA GLY A 48 -0.75 3.66 3.29
C GLY A 48 -0.87 3.09 1.86
N GLY A 49 -0.53 1.82 1.65
CA GLY A 49 -0.77 1.10 0.39
C GLY A 49 -2.25 0.90 0.10
N SER A 50 -3.08 0.68 1.12
CA SER A 50 -4.54 0.56 1.00
C SER A 50 -5.21 1.85 0.54
N ILE A 51 -4.61 3.01 0.81
CA ILE A 51 -5.09 4.28 0.27
C ILE A 51 -4.88 4.31 -1.25
N ALA A 52 -3.68 3.98 -1.72
CA ALA A 52 -3.37 3.95 -3.16
C ALA A 52 -4.18 2.87 -3.90
N ALA A 53 -4.26 1.65 -3.34
CA ALA A 53 -5.08 0.57 -3.87
C ALA A 53 -6.57 0.94 -3.88
N GLY A 54 -7.06 1.60 -2.83
CA GLY A 54 -8.47 1.99 -2.72
C GLY A 54 -8.85 3.04 -3.76
N VAL A 55 -7.96 4.00 -4.04
CA VAL A 55 -8.18 4.98 -5.12
C VAL A 55 -8.20 4.28 -6.48
N LEU A 56 -7.26 3.37 -6.74
CA LEU A 56 -7.26 2.60 -7.98
C LEU A 56 -8.54 1.76 -8.13
N ALA A 57 -8.96 1.06 -7.07
CA ALA A 57 -10.18 0.25 -7.06
C ALA A 57 -11.43 1.09 -7.33
N HIS A 58 -11.53 2.26 -6.69
CA HIS A 58 -12.65 3.19 -6.86
C HIS A 58 -12.67 3.87 -8.25
N ALA A 59 -11.51 4.00 -8.88
CA ALA A 59 -11.36 4.59 -10.20
C ALA A 59 -11.47 3.58 -11.35
N TRP A 60 -11.44 2.28 -11.07
CA TRP A 60 -11.23 1.24 -12.09
C TRP A 60 -12.22 1.33 -13.25
N ASN A 61 -13.52 1.44 -12.96
CA ASN A 61 -14.59 1.55 -13.95
C ASN A 61 -14.59 2.88 -14.75
N LYS A 62 -13.73 3.84 -14.39
CA LYS A 62 -13.56 5.11 -15.09
C LYS A 62 -12.31 5.11 -15.98
N LEU A 63 -11.43 4.12 -15.85
CA LEU A 63 -10.19 4.06 -16.61
C LEU A 63 -10.46 3.70 -18.08
N TRP A 64 -9.83 4.44 -18.99
CA TRP A 64 -9.92 4.21 -20.43
C TRP A 64 -8.66 3.53 -20.92
N PHE A 65 -8.72 2.20 -21.00
CA PHE A 65 -7.60 1.38 -21.46
C PHE A 65 -7.54 1.35 -23.00
N GLY A 66 -6.38 1.71 -23.55
CA GLY A 66 -6.05 1.47 -24.95
C GLY A 66 -5.78 -0.01 -25.25
N GLU A 67 -5.53 -0.34 -26.52
CA GLU A 67 -5.20 -1.72 -26.95
C GLU A 67 -3.89 -2.24 -26.33
N ASP A 68 -2.99 -1.34 -25.95
CA ASP A 68 -1.73 -1.61 -25.26
C ASP A 68 -1.91 -1.87 -23.75
N GLY A 69 -3.14 -1.75 -23.23
CA GLY A 69 -3.46 -1.92 -21.82
C GLY A 69 -3.07 -0.71 -20.96
N VAL A 70 -2.77 0.44 -21.56
CA VAL A 70 -2.45 1.68 -20.85
C VAL A 70 -3.74 2.48 -20.65
N ALA A 71 -4.04 2.87 -19.41
CA ALA A 71 -5.13 3.80 -19.14
C ALA A 71 -4.69 5.25 -19.38
N GLU A 72 -5.26 5.90 -20.41
CA GLU A 72 -4.87 7.27 -20.81
C GLU A 72 -5.20 8.32 -19.75
N ASN A 73 -6.29 8.11 -19.01
CA ASN A 73 -6.76 9.00 -17.96
C ASN A 73 -6.25 8.63 -16.55
N PHE A 74 -5.28 7.71 -16.43
CA PHE A 74 -4.73 7.25 -15.15
C PHE A 74 -4.28 8.40 -14.24
N GLY A 75 -3.55 9.38 -14.80
CA GLY A 75 -3.09 10.54 -14.05
C GLY A 75 -4.23 11.34 -13.42
N LYS A 76 -5.34 11.48 -14.14
CA LYS A 76 -6.54 12.20 -13.68
C LYS A 76 -7.32 11.40 -12.64
N GLU A 77 -7.59 10.13 -12.90
CA GLU A 77 -8.52 9.34 -12.07
C GLU A 77 -7.83 8.71 -10.84
N VAL A 78 -6.51 8.49 -10.87
CA VAL A 78 -5.76 7.85 -9.77
C VAL A 78 -4.79 8.82 -9.10
N VAL A 79 -3.91 9.45 -9.87
CA VAL A 79 -2.80 10.24 -9.30
C VAL A 79 -3.30 11.55 -8.69
N GLN A 80 -4.20 12.26 -9.38
CA GLN A 80 -4.73 13.54 -8.87
C GLN A 80 -5.49 13.40 -7.55
N PRO A 81 -6.41 12.43 -7.35
CA PRO A 81 -7.05 12.20 -6.05
C PRO A 81 -6.05 11.91 -4.92
N ILE A 82 -5.04 11.07 -5.19
CA ILE A 82 -3.96 10.77 -4.22
C ILE A 82 -3.21 12.04 -3.83
N ARG A 83 -2.81 12.87 -4.81
CA ARG A 83 -2.13 14.14 -4.54
C ARG A 83 -3.02 15.14 -3.80
N LYS A 84 -4.30 15.20 -4.16
CA LYS A 84 -5.29 16.06 -3.47
C LYS A 84 -5.41 15.67 -2.00
N LEU A 85 -5.46 14.38 -1.70
CA LEU A 85 -5.45 13.87 -0.33
C LEU A 85 -4.13 14.23 0.39
N ALA A 86 -2.99 14.07 -0.27
CA ALA A 86 -1.67 14.41 0.28
C ALA A 86 -1.50 15.90 0.64
N ARG A 87 -2.38 16.78 0.15
CA ARG A 87 -2.45 18.20 0.54
C ARG A 87 -3.27 18.44 1.82
N THR A 88 -3.97 17.43 2.33
CA THR A 88 -4.83 17.53 3.52
C THR A 88 -4.14 17.00 4.78
N ASN A 89 -4.48 17.59 5.93
CA ASN A 89 -4.10 17.04 7.23
C ASN A 89 -5.23 16.16 7.75
N LEU A 90 -5.05 14.84 7.72
CA LEU A 90 -5.99 13.89 8.31
C LEU A 90 -5.64 13.57 9.76
N ASP A 91 -4.36 13.50 10.12
CA ASP A 91 -3.93 13.11 11.48
C ASP A 91 -4.44 14.03 12.61
N ILE A 92 -4.41 15.34 12.40
CA ILE A 92 -4.61 16.33 13.48
C ILE A 92 -6.09 16.49 13.87
N PRO A 93 -7.05 16.60 12.92
CA PRO A 93 -8.47 16.67 13.26
C PRO A 93 -9.02 15.33 13.79
N VAL A 94 -8.52 14.19 13.28
CA VAL A 94 -8.95 12.84 13.70
C VAL A 94 -8.52 12.57 15.14
N THR A 95 -7.25 12.84 15.46
CA THR A 95 -6.71 12.64 16.81
C THR A 95 -7.39 13.53 17.84
N LEU A 96 -7.59 14.82 17.56
CA LEU A 96 -8.22 15.74 18.52
C LEU A 96 -9.72 15.49 18.71
N LYS A 97 -10.46 15.09 17.66
CA LYS A 97 -11.90 14.81 17.80
C LYS A 97 -12.17 13.44 18.44
N ALA A 98 -11.38 12.43 18.12
CA ALA A 98 -11.52 11.09 18.71
C ALA A 98 -11.21 11.07 20.21
N MET A 99 -10.31 11.95 20.68
CA MET A 99 -10.03 12.09 22.12
C MET A 99 -11.13 12.81 22.91
N VAL A 100 -12.08 13.49 22.25
CA VAL A 100 -13.09 14.35 22.91
C VAL A 100 -14.51 13.79 22.78
N ILE A 101 -14.77 12.84 21.86
CA ILE A 101 -16.09 12.23 21.64
C ILE A 101 -16.08 10.79 22.17
N PRO A 102 -16.73 10.50 23.32
CA PRO A 102 -16.65 9.18 23.98
C PRO A 102 -17.18 8.00 23.15
N TRP A 103 -18.01 8.28 22.13
CA TRP A 103 -18.78 7.29 21.39
C TRP A 103 -18.30 7.04 19.95
N ARG A 104 -17.17 7.63 19.53
CA ARG A 104 -16.59 7.43 18.18
C ARG A 104 -15.11 7.11 18.24
N SER A 105 -14.68 6.08 17.52
CA SER A 105 -13.25 5.72 17.47
C SER A 105 -12.47 6.60 16.48
N ALA A 106 -11.16 6.74 16.67
CA ALA A 106 -10.29 7.45 15.73
C ALA A 106 -10.35 6.83 14.32
N GLY A 107 -10.52 5.51 14.25
CA GLY A 107 -10.72 4.78 13.02
C GLY A 107 -12.01 5.12 12.27
N GLU A 108 -13.11 5.35 12.98
CA GLU A 108 -14.39 5.79 12.37
C GLU A 108 -14.29 7.21 11.78
N GLU A 109 -13.65 8.15 12.49
CA GLU A 109 -13.42 9.50 11.95
C GLU A 109 -12.47 9.45 10.75
N LEU A 110 -11.47 8.56 10.75
CA LEU A 110 -10.61 8.33 9.59
C LEU A 110 -11.42 7.81 8.38
N ALA A 111 -12.33 6.85 8.59
CA ALA A 111 -13.21 6.34 7.54
C ALA A 111 -14.10 7.46 6.97
N LEU A 112 -14.69 8.32 7.80
CA LEU A 112 -15.47 9.47 7.35
C LEU A 112 -14.65 10.45 6.51
N ARG A 113 -13.36 10.63 6.84
CA ARG A 113 -12.46 11.48 6.04
C ARG A 113 -12.15 10.86 4.69
N TYR A 114 -11.89 9.56 4.64
CA TYR A 114 -11.69 8.87 3.37
C TYR A 114 -12.94 8.88 2.50
N ALA A 115 -14.13 8.67 3.08
CA ALA A 115 -15.40 8.84 2.37
C ALA A 115 -15.52 10.26 1.80
N LYS A 116 -15.30 11.29 2.63
CA LYS A 116 -15.39 12.69 2.20
C LYS A 116 -14.41 13.06 1.09
N HIS A 117 -13.17 12.58 1.16
CA HIS A 117 -12.09 13.05 0.30
C HIS A 117 -11.83 12.16 -0.93
N LEU A 118 -12.19 10.87 -0.89
CA LEU A 118 -11.83 9.90 -1.92
C LEU A 118 -13.00 9.07 -2.43
N PHE A 119 -13.76 8.44 -1.53
CA PHE A 119 -14.57 7.27 -1.90
C PHE A 119 -16.09 7.51 -1.93
N GLY A 120 -16.57 8.62 -1.37
CA GLY A 120 -18.00 8.86 -1.18
C GLY A 120 -18.66 7.70 -0.42
N ASP A 121 -19.80 7.26 -0.94
CA ASP A 121 -20.60 6.15 -0.37
C ASP A 121 -20.26 4.77 -0.96
N CYS A 122 -19.15 4.65 -1.70
CA CYS A 122 -18.74 3.41 -2.36
C CYS A 122 -18.57 2.27 -1.34
N ARG A 123 -19.21 1.13 -1.62
CA ARG A 123 -19.12 -0.11 -0.85
C ARG A 123 -18.20 -1.11 -1.53
N LEU A 124 -17.78 -2.15 -0.80
CA LEU A 124 -16.95 -3.23 -1.36
C LEU A 124 -17.66 -3.97 -2.50
N ALA A 125 -18.99 -4.12 -2.43
CA ALA A 125 -19.79 -4.74 -3.49
C ALA A 125 -19.83 -3.90 -4.79
N ASP A 126 -19.61 -2.59 -4.69
CA ASP A 126 -19.66 -1.65 -5.83
C ASP A 126 -18.35 -1.64 -6.64
N LEU A 127 -17.30 -2.29 -6.13
CA LEU A 127 -16.03 -2.41 -6.86
C LEU A 127 -16.25 -3.17 -8.17
N ASP A 128 -15.55 -2.72 -9.22
CA ASP A 128 -15.72 -3.23 -10.57
C ASP A 128 -15.22 -4.69 -10.66
N PRO A 129 -16.08 -5.67 -11.02
CA PRO A 129 -15.65 -7.06 -11.22
C PRO A 129 -14.67 -7.26 -12.38
N ALA A 130 -14.59 -6.32 -13.33
CA ALA A 130 -13.66 -6.41 -14.45
C ALA A 130 -12.22 -6.11 -14.03
N GLY A 131 -12.00 -5.52 -12.85
CA GLY A 131 -10.68 -5.28 -12.29
C GLY A 131 -10.11 -6.45 -11.49
N PRO A 132 -8.86 -6.31 -11.00
CA PRO A 132 -8.28 -7.28 -10.08
C PRO A 132 -9.12 -7.41 -8.81
N ASN A 133 -9.00 -8.54 -8.12
CA ASN A 133 -9.52 -8.64 -6.77
C ASN A 133 -8.70 -7.74 -5.83
N PHE A 134 -9.28 -6.62 -5.39
CA PHE A 134 -8.67 -5.75 -4.39
C PHE A 134 -8.91 -6.31 -2.99
N VAL A 135 -7.81 -6.57 -2.27
CA VAL A 135 -7.81 -7.08 -0.90
C VAL A 135 -7.15 -6.05 0.01
N PHE A 136 -7.94 -5.44 0.90
CA PHE A 136 -7.45 -4.56 1.95
C PHE A 136 -7.36 -5.36 3.24
N THR A 137 -6.16 -5.52 3.77
CA THR A 137 -5.94 -6.36 4.95
C THR A 137 -6.04 -5.53 6.22
N ALA A 138 -6.56 -6.13 7.29
CA ALA A 138 -6.53 -5.62 8.66
C ALA A 138 -6.20 -6.76 9.63
N THR A 139 -5.86 -6.44 10.88
CA THR A 139 -5.62 -7.44 11.94
C THR A 139 -6.80 -7.46 12.90
N SER A 140 -7.40 -8.64 13.10
CA SER A 140 -8.40 -8.86 14.15
C SER A 140 -7.72 -8.93 15.51
N LEU A 141 -8.09 -8.03 16.42
CA LEU A 141 -7.56 -8.02 17.79
C LEU A 141 -8.21 -9.09 18.69
N GLN A 142 -9.26 -9.76 18.22
CA GLN A 142 -9.98 -10.78 18.99
C GLN A 142 -9.29 -12.14 18.96
N ASP A 143 -8.74 -12.51 17.81
CA ASP A 143 -8.13 -13.81 17.56
C ASP A 143 -6.72 -13.72 16.95
N GLY A 144 -6.21 -12.52 16.70
CA GLY A 144 -4.88 -12.30 16.13
C GLY A 144 -4.76 -12.73 14.68
N SER A 145 -5.87 -12.88 13.95
CA SER A 145 -5.89 -13.29 12.54
C SER A 145 -5.93 -12.10 11.58
N LEU A 146 -5.59 -12.34 10.31
CA LEU A 146 -5.84 -11.38 9.24
C LEU A 146 -7.32 -11.35 8.86
N TRP A 147 -7.85 -10.15 8.77
CA TRP A 147 -9.15 -9.86 8.21
C TRP A 147 -8.99 -9.30 6.80
N TRP A 148 -9.68 -9.88 5.83
CA TRP A 148 -9.62 -9.45 4.43
C TRP A 148 -10.89 -8.73 4.02
N PHE A 149 -10.76 -7.47 3.62
CA PHE A 149 -11.82 -6.76 2.92
C PHE A 149 -11.63 -6.89 1.41
N PHE A 150 -12.64 -7.40 0.73
CA PHE A 150 -12.64 -7.59 -0.72
C PHE A 150 -14.07 -7.56 -1.23
N ARG A 151 -14.22 -7.44 -2.55
CA ARG A 151 -15.51 -7.45 -3.21
C ARG A 151 -16.18 -8.81 -3.02
N GLN A 152 -17.32 -8.82 -2.35
CA GLN A 152 -18.20 -9.99 -2.27
C GLN A 152 -19.65 -9.57 -2.07
N PRO A 153 -20.64 -10.40 -2.43
CA PRO A 153 -22.04 -10.13 -2.12
C PRO A 153 -22.31 -10.21 -0.60
N GLY A 154 -23.54 -9.86 -0.20
CA GLY A 154 -24.00 -9.99 1.18
C GLY A 154 -23.48 -8.90 2.12
N ALA A 155 -23.56 -9.16 3.43
CA ALA A 155 -23.30 -8.17 4.47
C ALA A 155 -21.88 -7.59 4.42
N HIS A 156 -20.88 -8.41 4.11
CA HIS A 156 -19.50 -7.94 3.96
C HIS A 156 -19.34 -6.98 2.77
N GLY A 157 -20.00 -7.27 1.67
CA GLY A 157 -20.07 -6.38 0.51
C GLY A 157 -20.64 -5.00 0.82
N GLN A 158 -21.50 -4.90 1.84
CA GLN A 158 -22.11 -3.64 2.24
C GLN A 158 -21.17 -2.74 3.06
N ILE A 159 -20.01 -3.24 3.46
CA ILE A 159 -19.01 -2.44 4.19
C ILE A 159 -18.50 -1.33 3.25
N PRO A 160 -18.48 -0.06 3.69
CA PRO A 160 -17.92 1.03 2.90
C PRO A 160 -16.43 0.79 2.60
N LEU A 161 -16.01 1.08 1.37
CA LEU A 161 -14.60 1.04 0.96
C LEU A 161 -13.74 1.92 1.88
N ALA A 162 -14.26 3.09 2.26
CA ALA A 162 -13.60 4.00 3.19
C ALA A 162 -13.32 3.35 4.56
N THR A 163 -14.22 2.50 5.05
CA THR A 163 -14.05 1.76 6.31
C THR A 163 -12.99 0.67 6.16
N ALA A 164 -12.98 -0.06 5.05
CA ALA A 164 -11.95 -1.07 4.77
C ALA A 164 -10.54 -0.44 4.72
N VAL A 165 -10.38 0.67 4.01
CA VAL A 165 -9.11 1.40 3.92
C VAL A 165 -8.70 2.00 5.27
N ALA A 166 -9.66 2.51 6.05
CA ALA A 166 -9.40 3.02 7.40
C ALA A 166 -8.96 1.91 8.37
N ALA A 167 -9.64 0.76 8.36
CA ALA A 167 -9.26 -0.41 9.17
C ALA A 167 -7.84 -0.88 8.84
N SER A 168 -7.52 -0.95 7.55
CA SER A 168 -6.18 -1.31 7.09
C SER A 168 -5.09 -0.31 7.51
N SER A 169 -5.46 0.96 7.76
CA SER A 169 -4.56 2.05 8.15
C SER A 169 -4.60 2.41 9.64
N ALA A 170 -5.30 1.62 10.46
CA ALA A 170 -5.58 1.92 11.86
C ALA A 170 -4.37 1.60 12.76
N PHE A 171 -3.23 2.24 12.51
CA PHE A 171 -1.98 1.92 13.19
C PHE A 171 -2.02 2.35 14.68
N PRO A 172 -1.67 1.46 15.63
CA PRO A 172 -1.64 1.80 17.05
C PRO A 172 -0.63 2.90 17.40
N PRO A 173 -0.84 3.66 18.50
CA PRO A 173 -2.00 3.65 19.38
C PRO A 173 -3.10 4.63 18.96
N MET A 174 -2.85 5.46 17.94
CA MET A 174 -3.64 6.67 17.71
C MET A 174 -4.88 6.44 16.84
N LEU A 175 -4.81 5.51 15.88
CA LEU A 175 -5.86 5.26 14.89
C LEU A 175 -6.57 3.91 15.11
N SER A 176 -6.02 3.07 15.98
CA SER A 176 -6.59 1.80 16.41
C SER A 176 -7.54 2.01 17.61
N PRO A 177 -8.63 1.25 17.76
CA PRO A 177 -9.16 0.30 16.79
C PRO A 177 -10.21 0.91 15.82
N VAL A 178 -10.43 0.24 14.70
CA VAL A 178 -11.65 0.36 13.90
C VAL A 178 -12.59 -0.75 14.33
N VAL A 179 -13.83 -0.42 14.69
CA VAL A 179 -14.83 -1.39 15.10
C VAL A 179 -15.93 -1.47 14.05
N ILE A 180 -16.20 -2.66 13.54
CA ILE A 180 -17.27 -2.89 12.55
C ILE A 180 -18.27 -3.93 13.06
N PRO A 181 -19.53 -3.90 12.61
CA PRO A 181 -20.43 -5.04 12.78
C PRO A 181 -19.85 -6.28 12.09
N ASP A 182 -19.97 -7.44 12.72
CA ASP A 182 -19.57 -8.69 12.09
C ASP A 182 -20.56 -9.07 10.98
N PRO A 183 -20.12 -9.19 9.71
CA PRO A 183 -21.00 -9.57 8.61
C PRO A 183 -21.51 -11.02 8.70
N HIS A 184 -20.87 -11.87 9.51
CA HIS A 184 -21.21 -13.29 9.66
C HIS A 184 -21.93 -13.62 10.97
N ALA A 185 -21.90 -12.74 11.96
CA ALA A 185 -22.56 -12.94 13.25
C ALA A 185 -23.30 -11.66 13.71
N PRO A 186 -24.60 -11.52 13.38
CA PRO A 186 -25.40 -10.36 13.77
C PRO A 186 -25.33 -10.09 15.28
N GLY A 187 -25.11 -8.84 15.66
CA GLY A 187 -24.95 -8.42 17.06
C GLY A 187 -23.52 -8.55 17.60
N ARG A 188 -22.61 -9.24 16.91
CA ARG A 188 -21.18 -9.24 17.23
C ARG A 188 -20.48 -8.07 16.55
N LYS A 189 -19.45 -7.54 17.21
CA LYS A 189 -18.54 -6.53 16.64
C LYS A 189 -17.16 -7.15 16.42
N ILE A 190 -16.49 -6.69 15.37
CA ILE A 190 -15.10 -7.02 15.07
C ILE A 190 -14.24 -5.81 15.39
N VAL A 191 -13.16 -6.03 16.13
CA VAL A 191 -12.21 -4.99 16.54
C VAL A 191 -10.93 -5.15 15.74
N LEU A 192 -10.68 -4.20 14.85
CA LEU A 192 -9.62 -4.26 13.86
C LEU A 192 -8.52 -3.22 14.13
N SER A 193 -7.30 -3.61 13.81
CA SER A 193 -6.11 -2.75 13.78
C SER A 193 -5.44 -2.85 12.41
N ASP A 194 -4.45 -1.99 12.16
CA ASP A 194 -3.62 -2.03 10.94
C ASP A 194 -3.08 -3.45 10.65
N ALA A 195 -3.09 -3.85 9.37
CA ALA A 195 -2.56 -5.15 8.95
C ALA A 195 -1.05 -5.28 9.11
N GLY A 196 -0.32 -4.17 9.17
CA GLY A 196 1.10 -4.15 9.49
C GLY A 196 1.43 -4.56 10.93
N VAL A 197 0.45 -4.98 11.72
CA VAL A 197 0.71 -5.71 12.97
C VAL A 197 0.98 -7.20 12.70
N TYR A 198 0.46 -7.74 11.58
CA TYR A 198 0.55 -9.16 11.22
C TYR A 198 1.36 -9.39 9.93
N ASP A 199 1.00 -8.72 8.83
CA ASP A 199 1.68 -8.82 7.54
C ASP A 199 1.91 -7.44 6.93
N ASN A 200 3.12 -6.93 7.12
CA ASN A 200 3.50 -5.56 6.74
C ASN A 200 3.67 -5.39 5.23
N LEU A 201 3.93 -6.49 4.52
CA LEU A 201 4.10 -6.48 3.08
C LEU A 201 2.77 -6.73 2.37
N GLY A 202 1.80 -7.35 3.02
CA GLY A 202 0.51 -7.72 2.42
C GLY A 202 0.65 -8.90 1.45
N LEU A 203 1.51 -9.86 1.78
CA LEU A 203 1.81 -11.01 0.93
C LEU A 203 0.78 -12.14 1.07
N ASP A 204 0.15 -12.28 2.24
CA ASP A 204 -0.74 -13.39 2.56
C ASP A 204 -1.83 -13.68 1.50
N PRO A 205 -2.53 -12.68 0.91
CA PRO A 205 -3.53 -12.94 -0.12
C PRO A 205 -2.97 -13.42 -1.47
N ILE A 206 -1.66 -13.31 -1.73
CA ILE A 206 -1.07 -13.53 -3.07
C ILE A 206 0.09 -14.54 -3.12
N GLU A 207 0.92 -14.63 -2.09
CA GLU A 207 2.21 -15.35 -2.09
C GLU A 207 2.07 -16.84 -2.47
N ASN A 208 1.02 -17.49 -1.97
CA ASN A 208 0.80 -18.91 -2.23
C ASN A 208 -0.15 -19.20 -3.39
N GLN A 209 -0.78 -18.17 -3.97
CA GLN A 209 -1.84 -18.33 -4.96
C GLN A 209 -1.44 -17.87 -6.37
N ARG A 210 -0.50 -16.93 -6.47
CA ARG A 210 -0.18 -16.22 -7.72
C ARG A 210 1.09 -16.74 -8.38
N ALA A 211 1.06 -16.84 -9.70
CA ALA A 211 2.21 -17.29 -10.49
C ALA A 211 3.30 -16.21 -10.59
N THR A 212 2.88 -14.95 -10.60
CA THR A 212 3.77 -13.78 -10.53
C THR A 212 3.40 -12.93 -9.31
N VAL A 213 4.37 -12.61 -8.46
CA VAL A 213 4.19 -11.80 -7.25
C VAL A 213 5.03 -10.53 -7.40
N LEU A 214 4.36 -9.38 -7.46
CA LEU A 214 4.98 -8.05 -7.52
C LEU A 214 4.86 -7.40 -6.15
N VAL A 215 5.95 -6.85 -5.62
CA VAL A 215 5.94 -6.30 -4.26
C VAL A 215 6.53 -4.90 -4.26
N SER A 216 5.68 -3.93 -3.93
CA SER A 216 6.06 -2.54 -3.70
C SER A 216 6.12 -2.27 -2.20
N ASP A 217 7.33 -2.03 -1.70
CA ASP A 217 7.60 -1.95 -0.27
C ASP A 217 8.03 -0.54 0.19
N ALA A 218 7.08 0.20 0.72
CA ALA A 218 7.25 1.54 1.27
C ALA A 218 7.36 1.61 2.80
N GLY A 219 7.46 0.46 3.48
CA GLY A 219 7.67 0.45 4.93
C GLY A 219 9.02 1.06 5.34
N LYS A 220 9.09 1.52 6.60
CA LYS A 220 10.26 2.21 7.12
C LYS A 220 11.26 1.20 7.72
N LYS A 221 12.56 1.37 7.47
CA LYS A 221 13.58 0.63 8.23
C LYS A 221 13.66 1.15 9.66
N MET A 222 13.83 0.23 10.61
CA MET A 222 14.03 0.60 12.01
C MET A 222 15.28 1.48 12.16
N LYS A 223 15.15 2.60 12.87
CA LYS A 223 16.27 3.50 13.13
C LYS A 223 17.13 2.94 14.26
N HIS A 224 18.44 2.95 14.05
CA HIS A 224 19.40 2.79 15.14
C HIS A 224 19.21 3.94 16.13
N GLU A 225 19.00 3.61 17.40
CA GLU A 225 18.77 4.57 18.46
C GLU A 225 19.85 4.38 19.51
N ALA A 226 20.85 5.27 19.52
CA ALA A 226 22.02 5.15 20.40
C ALA A 226 21.66 5.27 21.89
N LYS A 227 20.58 5.98 22.21
CA LYS A 227 20.08 6.17 23.58
C LYS A 227 18.55 6.00 23.62
N PRO A 228 18.04 4.76 23.68
CA PRO A 228 16.60 4.50 23.80
C PRO A 228 16.03 5.16 25.05
N ARG A 229 14.83 5.75 24.93
CA ARG A 229 14.15 6.38 26.08
C ARG A 229 13.83 5.35 27.16
N HIS A 230 14.07 5.66 28.44
CA HIS A 230 13.87 4.70 29.54
C HIS A 230 12.45 4.67 30.14
N ASN A 231 11.57 5.62 29.78
CA ASN A 231 10.21 5.61 30.30
C ASN A 231 9.37 4.48 29.68
N TRP A 232 8.54 3.83 30.51
CA TRP A 232 7.83 2.61 30.15
C TRP A 232 6.95 2.73 28.87
N PRO A 233 6.22 3.84 28.59
CA PRO A 233 5.40 3.91 27.39
C PRO A 233 6.23 3.96 26.11
N MET A 234 7.33 4.72 26.12
CA MET A 234 8.23 4.79 24.97
C MET A 234 9.03 3.50 24.79
N GLN A 235 9.36 2.80 25.88
CA GLN A 235 9.97 1.48 25.82
C GLN A 235 9.02 0.45 25.18
N LEU A 236 7.73 0.44 25.54
CA LEU A 236 6.74 -0.42 24.91
C LEU A 236 6.63 -0.16 23.40
N LEU A 237 6.54 1.11 22.98
CA LEU A 237 6.55 1.48 21.56
C LEU A 237 7.83 1.04 20.85
N ARG A 238 8.98 1.12 21.52
CA ARG A 238 10.27 0.66 20.98
C ARG A 238 10.27 -0.85 20.79
N VAL A 239 9.79 -1.63 21.76
CA VAL A 239 9.66 -3.09 21.66
C VAL A 239 8.74 -3.48 20.52
N LEU A 240 7.57 -2.85 20.39
CA LEU A 240 6.65 -3.07 19.27
C LEU A 240 7.34 -2.79 17.92
N THR A 241 8.13 -1.71 17.84
CA THR A 241 8.91 -1.39 16.63
C THR A 241 9.98 -2.44 16.31
N VAL A 242 10.61 -3.03 17.33
CA VAL A 242 11.61 -4.10 17.14
C VAL A 242 10.94 -5.36 16.60
N MET A 243 9.82 -5.77 17.21
CA MET A 243 9.05 -6.94 16.78
C MET A 243 8.56 -6.79 15.33
N ASP A 244 8.00 -5.62 15.01
CA ASP A 244 7.57 -5.24 13.66
C ASP A 244 8.71 -5.36 12.62
N ASN A 245 9.89 -4.82 12.93
CA ASN A 245 11.05 -4.88 12.05
C ASN A 245 11.50 -6.33 11.81
N GLN A 246 11.51 -7.16 12.85
CA GLN A 246 11.89 -8.57 12.74
C GLN A 246 10.94 -9.35 11.84
N VAL A 247 9.62 -9.19 12.00
CA VAL A 247 8.62 -9.84 11.14
C VAL A 247 8.83 -9.44 9.69
N ARG A 248 9.06 -8.15 9.43
CA ARG A 248 9.29 -7.62 8.10
C ARG A 248 10.57 -8.17 7.45
N GLU A 249 11.67 -8.24 8.19
CA GLU A 249 12.94 -8.79 7.69
C GLU A 249 12.79 -10.27 7.33
N LEU A 250 12.11 -11.06 8.18
CA LEU A 250 11.85 -12.47 7.91
C LEU A 250 10.95 -12.68 6.68
N ARG A 251 9.86 -11.90 6.55
CA ARG A 251 8.96 -11.96 5.39
C ARG A 251 9.66 -11.54 4.10
N THR A 252 10.49 -10.49 4.16
CA THR A 252 11.28 -10.04 2.99
C THR A 252 12.30 -11.10 2.58
N GLY A 253 13.03 -11.69 3.55
CA GLY A 253 13.99 -12.75 3.27
C GLY A 253 13.33 -14.00 2.66
N SER A 254 12.18 -14.42 3.19
CA SER A 254 11.38 -15.53 2.63
C SER A 254 10.91 -15.25 1.20
N LEU A 255 10.45 -14.02 0.94
CA LEU A 255 10.02 -13.60 -0.39
C LEU A 255 11.18 -13.64 -1.39
N LEU A 256 12.33 -13.06 -1.04
CA LEU A 256 13.49 -13.04 -1.93
C LEU A 256 13.99 -14.45 -2.24
N LYS A 257 14.05 -15.30 -1.22
CA LYS A 257 14.37 -16.72 -1.40
C LYS A 257 13.37 -17.42 -2.33
N SER A 258 12.09 -17.09 -2.25
CA SER A 258 11.07 -17.67 -3.14
C SER A 258 11.31 -17.31 -4.61
N TYR A 259 11.85 -16.12 -4.91
CA TYR A 259 12.27 -15.75 -6.26
C TYR A 259 13.53 -16.52 -6.70
N GLU A 260 14.53 -16.65 -5.83
CA GLU A 260 15.76 -17.41 -6.10
C GLU A 260 15.46 -18.89 -6.37
N ASP A 261 14.61 -19.49 -5.54
CA ASP A 261 14.15 -20.88 -5.65
C ASP A 261 13.12 -21.06 -6.78
N LYS A 262 12.72 -19.99 -7.48
CA LYS A 262 11.73 -19.97 -8.56
C LYS A 262 10.38 -20.59 -8.17
N THR A 263 9.98 -20.40 -6.91
CA THR A 263 8.67 -20.83 -6.39
C THR A 263 7.52 -20.09 -7.09
N PHE A 264 7.74 -18.83 -7.42
CA PHE A 264 6.93 -17.99 -8.32
C PHE A 264 7.83 -16.96 -9.01
N ALA A 265 7.36 -16.41 -10.14
CA ALA A 265 8.02 -15.28 -10.80
C ALA A 265 7.71 -13.97 -10.07
N GLY A 266 8.44 -12.91 -10.36
CA GLY A 266 8.11 -11.60 -9.80
C GLY A 266 9.29 -10.68 -9.59
N THR A 267 9.03 -9.61 -8.84
CA THR A 267 10.06 -8.66 -8.47
C THR A 267 9.67 -7.89 -7.20
N TYR A 268 10.67 -7.48 -6.45
CA TYR A 268 10.54 -6.72 -5.22
C TYR A 268 11.28 -5.38 -5.39
N TRP A 269 10.59 -4.30 -5.09
CA TRP A 269 11.19 -2.97 -5.01
C TRP A 269 10.74 -2.27 -3.74
N ALA A 270 11.65 -1.49 -3.16
CA ALA A 270 11.41 -0.83 -1.89
C ALA A 270 11.85 0.63 -1.90
N THR A 271 11.31 1.41 -0.97
CA THR A 271 11.79 2.79 -0.74
C THR A 271 13.28 2.86 -0.39
N TYR A 272 13.85 1.77 0.13
CA TYR A 272 15.27 1.63 0.49
C TYR A 272 16.09 0.83 -0.54
N SER A 273 15.51 0.46 -1.69
CA SER A 273 16.28 -0.18 -2.76
C SER A 273 17.37 0.74 -3.27
N ASP A 274 18.51 0.14 -3.60
CA ASP A 274 19.49 0.77 -4.48
C ASP A 274 19.10 0.44 -5.92
N ILE A 275 18.85 1.46 -6.74
CA ILE A 275 18.39 1.24 -8.12
C ILE A 275 19.48 0.61 -8.98
N GLU A 276 20.75 0.81 -8.62
CA GLU A 276 21.90 0.26 -9.34
C GLU A 276 21.97 -1.26 -9.24
N ASN A 277 21.40 -1.85 -8.16
CA ASN A 277 21.33 -3.31 -7.98
C ASN A 277 20.43 -4.01 -9.01
N PHE A 278 19.61 -3.28 -9.77
CA PHE A 278 18.86 -3.86 -10.89
C PHE A 278 19.70 -3.99 -12.17
N GLU A 279 20.92 -3.43 -12.19
CA GLU A 279 21.91 -3.58 -13.27
C GLU A 279 21.38 -3.15 -14.65
N LEU A 280 20.50 -2.14 -14.69
CA LEU A 280 19.99 -1.57 -15.94
C LEU A 280 20.83 -0.37 -16.35
N PRO A 281 21.42 -0.37 -17.56
CA PRO A 281 22.30 0.71 -18.02
C PRO A 281 21.57 2.03 -18.24
N ASP A 282 20.26 1.98 -18.49
CA ASP A 282 19.39 3.13 -18.76
C ASP A 282 18.31 3.30 -17.67
N ALA A 283 18.60 2.87 -16.43
CA ALA A 283 17.76 3.19 -15.29
C ALA A 283 17.68 4.70 -15.07
N LEU A 284 16.52 5.18 -14.62
CA LEU A 284 16.36 6.58 -14.21
C LEU A 284 17.33 6.93 -13.07
N PRO A 285 18.00 8.09 -13.10
CA PRO A 285 18.98 8.45 -12.10
C PRO A 285 18.30 8.62 -10.74
N ALA A 286 18.73 7.85 -9.74
CA ALA A 286 18.18 7.91 -8.39
C ALA A 286 19.27 7.67 -7.32
N PRO A 287 20.17 8.64 -7.08
CA PRO A 287 21.25 8.49 -6.11
C PRO A 287 20.74 8.09 -4.72
N VAL A 288 21.37 7.07 -4.14
CA VAL A 288 20.98 6.50 -2.82
C VAL A 288 20.86 7.55 -1.73
N ALA A 289 21.73 8.57 -1.74
CA ALA A 289 21.68 9.66 -0.76
C ALA A 289 20.37 10.48 -0.82
N ARG A 290 19.78 10.64 -2.01
CA ARG A 290 18.49 11.34 -2.20
C ARG A 290 17.32 10.41 -1.90
N THR A 291 17.32 9.19 -2.43
CA THR A 291 16.23 8.22 -2.22
C THR A 291 16.11 7.81 -0.75
N ARG A 292 17.23 7.69 -0.02
CA ARG A 292 17.23 7.42 1.43
C ARG A 292 16.57 8.55 2.23
N LYS A 293 16.76 9.82 1.86
CA LYS A 293 16.05 10.95 2.49
C LYS A 293 14.53 10.84 2.28
N LEU A 294 14.10 10.45 1.08
CA LEU A 294 12.68 10.21 0.79
C LEU A 294 12.12 9.04 1.60
N ALA A 295 12.88 7.94 1.69
CA ALA A 295 12.54 6.77 2.49
C ALA A 295 12.42 7.08 4.00
N GLU A 296 13.13 8.10 4.49
CA GLU A 296 13.07 8.54 5.88
C GLU A 296 11.96 9.55 6.19
N THR A 297 11.22 10.01 5.18
CA THR A 297 10.03 10.88 5.36
C THR A 297 9.09 10.27 6.40
N LYS A 298 8.58 11.10 7.32
CA LYS A 298 7.79 10.64 8.46
C LYS A 298 6.52 9.90 8.00
N THR A 299 6.27 8.74 8.58
CA THR A 299 5.03 7.97 8.42
C THR A 299 3.88 8.68 9.13
N ARG A 300 3.08 9.45 8.37
CA ARG A 300 1.96 10.28 8.86
C ARG A 300 0.90 10.44 7.76
N LEU A 301 -0.32 10.79 8.13
CA LEU A 301 -1.39 11.29 7.25
C LEU A 301 -1.52 12.82 7.37
N THR A 302 -0.37 13.50 7.41
CA THR A 302 -0.28 14.97 7.40
C THR A 302 0.12 15.46 6.02
N ARG A 303 -0.30 16.70 5.70
CA ARG A 303 0.05 17.40 4.47
C ARG A 303 1.54 17.29 4.14
N LEU A 304 1.85 16.91 2.91
CA LEU A 304 3.20 16.89 2.37
C LEU A 304 3.41 18.04 1.37
N PRO A 305 4.57 18.72 1.38
CA PRO A 305 4.91 19.71 0.36
C PRO A 305 4.86 19.11 -1.04
N GLU A 306 4.42 19.87 -2.05
CA GLU A 306 4.23 19.36 -3.41
C GLU A 306 5.50 18.76 -4.00
N LYS A 307 6.64 19.43 -3.79
CA LYS A 307 7.95 18.92 -4.23
C LYS A 307 8.25 17.52 -3.68
N VAL A 308 7.93 17.30 -2.40
CA VAL A 308 8.11 15.98 -1.75
C VAL A 308 7.14 14.96 -2.32
N GLN A 309 5.91 15.36 -2.66
CA GLN A 309 4.96 14.47 -3.35
C GLN A 309 5.50 14.03 -4.71
N ASP A 310 5.98 14.97 -5.52
CA ASP A 310 6.59 14.66 -6.83
C ASP A 310 7.78 13.72 -6.67
N ASN A 311 8.69 14.01 -5.74
CA ASN A 311 9.87 13.17 -5.52
C ASN A 311 9.50 11.75 -5.08
N LEU A 312 8.50 11.58 -4.22
CA LEU A 312 8.03 10.26 -3.80
C LEU A 312 7.39 9.48 -4.95
N ILE A 313 6.58 10.13 -5.77
CA ILE A 313 5.99 9.52 -6.98
C ILE A 313 7.09 9.14 -7.96
N ASN A 314 8.02 10.05 -8.26
CA ASN A 314 9.16 9.77 -9.15
C ASN A 314 10.02 8.62 -8.64
N TRP A 315 10.23 8.52 -7.32
CA TRP A 315 11.01 7.44 -6.75
C TRP A 315 10.32 6.08 -6.92
N GLY A 316 9.04 5.99 -6.55
CA GLY A 316 8.26 4.77 -6.72
C GLY A 316 8.14 4.33 -8.18
N TYR A 317 8.01 5.29 -9.08
CA TYR A 317 8.02 5.07 -10.53
C TYR A 317 9.36 4.47 -10.99
N ALA A 318 10.49 5.11 -10.65
CA ALA A 318 11.81 4.71 -11.15
C ALA A 318 12.24 3.33 -10.66
N VAL A 319 12.02 3.03 -9.38
CA VAL A 319 12.42 1.72 -8.84
C VAL A 319 11.47 0.60 -9.29
N CYS A 320 10.19 0.91 -9.53
CA CYS A 320 9.26 -0.03 -10.15
C CYS A 320 9.66 -0.34 -11.59
N ASP A 321 10.02 0.69 -12.38
CA ASP A 321 10.56 0.50 -13.74
C ASP A 321 11.75 -0.45 -13.72
N ALA A 322 12.72 -0.19 -12.84
CA ALA A 322 13.94 -0.99 -12.78
C ALA A 322 13.66 -2.46 -12.42
N GLY A 323 12.81 -2.71 -11.42
CA GLY A 323 12.41 -4.07 -11.03
C GLY A 323 11.65 -4.80 -12.14
N MET A 324 10.67 -4.13 -12.75
CA MET A 324 9.85 -4.70 -13.81
C MET A 324 10.69 -5.02 -15.05
N ARG A 325 11.52 -4.08 -15.52
CA ARG A 325 12.37 -4.29 -16.69
C ARG A 325 13.42 -5.36 -16.43
N ARG A 326 14.01 -5.44 -15.24
CA ARG A 326 15.03 -6.46 -14.99
C ARG A 326 14.45 -7.88 -14.94
N TRP A 327 13.33 -8.07 -14.25
CA TRP A 327 12.91 -9.41 -13.83
C TRP A 327 11.60 -9.91 -14.43
N VAL A 328 10.75 -9.00 -14.93
CA VAL A 328 9.38 -9.34 -15.32
C VAL A 328 9.13 -9.09 -16.82
N CYS A 329 9.68 -8.02 -17.38
CA CYS A 329 9.53 -7.65 -18.78
C CYS A 329 10.83 -7.10 -19.41
N PRO A 330 11.92 -7.90 -19.46
CA PRO A 330 13.24 -7.47 -19.95
C PRO A 330 13.33 -7.10 -21.43
N GLY A 331 12.26 -7.31 -22.21
CA GLY A 331 12.20 -6.93 -23.63
C GLY A 331 11.39 -5.66 -23.90
N THR A 332 10.98 -4.89 -22.89
CA THR A 332 10.22 -3.65 -23.15
C THR A 332 11.09 -2.58 -23.80
N GLU A 333 10.58 -1.96 -24.87
CA GLU A 333 11.25 -0.85 -25.57
C GLU A 333 10.90 0.52 -24.96
N LEU A 334 9.99 0.56 -23.97
CA LEU A 334 9.53 1.79 -23.34
C LEU A 334 10.62 2.42 -22.47
N SER A 335 11.28 3.44 -22.99
CA SER A 335 12.25 4.23 -22.22
C SER A 335 11.55 5.01 -21.08
N PRO A 336 12.02 4.88 -19.82
CA PRO A 336 11.39 5.54 -18.70
C PRO A 336 11.67 7.05 -18.71
N ARG A 337 10.68 7.85 -18.33
CA ARG A 337 10.83 9.28 -18.03
C ARG A 337 10.16 9.58 -16.70
N PHE A 338 10.73 10.48 -15.91
CA PHE A 338 10.08 10.88 -14.65
C PHE A 338 8.70 11.48 -14.91
N PRO A 339 7.64 11.04 -14.20
CA PRO A 339 6.33 11.68 -14.27
C PRO A 339 6.36 13.18 -13.98
N TYR A 340 7.28 13.61 -13.10
CA TYR A 340 7.54 15.02 -12.80
C TYR A 340 9.02 15.36 -13.05
N PRO A 341 9.42 15.69 -14.29
CA PRO A 341 10.82 15.89 -14.66
C PRO A 341 11.54 16.95 -13.82
N ASP A 342 10.86 18.06 -13.52
CA ASP A 342 11.42 19.17 -12.70
C ASP A 342 11.74 18.72 -11.26
N SER A 343 11.17 17.59 -10.83
CA SER A 343 11.29 16.99 -9.51
C SER A 343 11.97 15.62 -9.56
N GLY A 344 12.83 15.38 -10.56
CA GLY A 344 13.66 14.18 -10.65
C GLY A 344 14.40 13.85 -9.34
N VAL A 345 14.61 12.56 -9.08
CA VAL A 345 15.28 12.10 -7.85
C VAL A 345 16.79 11.95 -8.02
N GLY A 346 17.34 12.25 -9.20
CA GLY A 346 18.76 12.23 -9.55
C GLY A 346 19.14 13.41 -10.42
#